data_AF-A0A814DZ72-F1
#
_entry.id   AF-A0A814DZ72-F1
#
_cell.length_a   1.000
_cell.length_b   1.000
_cell.length_c   1.000
_cell.angle_alpha   90.00
_cell.angle_beta   90.00
_cell.angle_gamma   90.00
#
_symmetry.space_group_name_H-M   'P 1'
#
loop_
_entity.id
_entity.type
_entity.pdbx_description
1 polymer ?
#
loop_
_entity_poly.entity_id
_entity_poly.type
_entity_poly.pdbx_seq_one_letter_code
_entity_poly.pdbx_strand_id
1 'polypeptide(L)'
;MREKYSIKESMILPFDPVPIIYVEPYENLPAPTVYEKFNIQSQYDYEKLARAKDEILLTGKYQQQKVADVKKFIRDDLITSKQVCIYYELENKVISRSGDQGVVALCDHSFINYGNESWKEEARHVLQQLNVFTDKTRHNFEATFDWLYEHTCSRSYGLGTRLP
;
A
#
# COMPACT_ATOMS: atom_id res chain seq x y z
N MET A 1 -29.97 12.87 8.32
CA MET A 1 -28.50 12.82 8.50
C MET A 1 -27.90 14.19 8.87
N ARG A 2 -28.15 15.27 8.12
CA ARG A 2 -27.60 16.62 8.42
C ARG A 2 -27.91 17.13 9.83
N GLU A 3 -29.18 17.04 10.24
CA GLU A 3 -29.65 17.48 11.56
C GLU A 3 -29.02 16.68 12.71
N LYS A 4 -28.78 15.37 12.50
CA LYS A 4 -28.18 14.47 13.50
C LYS A 4 -26.75 14.89 13.87
N TYR A 5 -26.01 15.46 12.93
CA TYR A 5 -24.62 15.89 13.12
C TYR A 5 -24.45 17.41 13.11
N SER A 6 -25.55 18.17 13.17
CA SER A 6 -25.57 19.64 13.18
C SER A 6 -24.81 20.28 11.99
N ILE A 7 -24.91 19.68 10.81
CA ILE A 7 -24.22 20.17 9.59
C ILE A 7 -25.11 21.19 8.86
N LYS A 8 -24.55 22.37 8.58
CA LYS A 8 -25.24 23.45 7.83
C LYS A 8 -25.32 23.12 6.34
N GLU A 9 -26.34 23.66 5.69
CA GLU A 9 -26.56 23.46 4.25
C GLU A 9 -25.42 23.98 3.37
N SER A 10 -24.82 25.10 3.76
CA SER A 10 -23.66 25.70 3.10
C SER A 10 -22.40 24.83 3.13
N MET A 11 -22.34 23.80 3.99
CA MET A 11 -21.20 22.89 4.10
C MET A 11 -21.31 21.69 3.15
N ILE A 12 -22.44 21.54 2.43
CA ILE A 12 -22.70 20.38 1.56
C ILE A 12 -23.06 20.82 0.15
N LEU A 13 -24.12 21.63 -0.01
CA LEU A 13 -24.68 21.93 -1.34
C LEU A 13 -23.71 22.59 -2.34
N PRO A 14 -22.77 23.45 -1.93
CA PRO A 14 -21.86 24.10 -2.90
C PRO A 14 -20.75 23.19 -3.45
N PHE A 15 -20.60 21.97 -2.93
CA PHE A 15 -19.45 21.13 -3.22
C PHE A 15 -19.81 20.00 -4.18
N ASP A 16 -19.62 20.26 -5.46
CA ASP A 16 -19.72 19.25 -6.51
C ASP A 16 -18.39 18.49 -6.70
N PRO A 17 -18.42 17.23 -7.19
CA PRO A 17 -17.21 16.47 -7.49
C PRO A 17 -16.30 17.18 -8.50
N VAL A 18 -15.03 17.35 -8.14
CA VAL A 18 -14.02 17.93 -9.04
C VAL A 18 -13.38 16.82 -9.88
N PRO A 19 -13.40 16.91 -11.22
CA PRO A 19 -12.77 15.93 -12.09
C PRO A 19 -11.24 16.09 -12.04
N ILE A 20 -10.55 15.07 -11.51
CA ILE A 20 -9.07 15.07 -11.33
C ILE A 20 -8.42 13.94 -12.14
N ILE A 21 -9.09 12.81 -12.29
CA ILE A 21 -8.54 11.59 -12.92
C ILE A 21 -9.50 11.13 -14.01
N TYR A 22 -8.96 10.88 -15.20
CA TYR A 22 -9.68 10.26 -16.31
C TYR A 22 -9.39 8.76 -16.38
N VAL A 23 -10.44 7.94 -16.42
CA VAL A 23 -10.33 6.48 -16.51
C VAL A 23 -11.31 5.98 -17.57
N GLU A 24 -10.84 5.43 -18.69
CA GLU A 24 -11.72 4.72 -19.61
C GLU A 24 -12.23 3.42 -18.95
N PRO A 25 -13.51 3.05 -19.08
CA PRO A 25 -14.60 3.68 -19.85
C PRO A 25 -15.45 4.72 -19.06
N TYR A 26 -15.02 5.12 -17.87
CA TYR A 26 -15.80 5.93 -16.90
C TYR A 26 -15.54 7.45 -16.95
N GLU A 27 -14.87 7.92 -18.00
CA GLU A 27 -14.58 9.34 -18.27
C GLU A 27 -13.92 10.09 -17.10
N ASN A 28 -14.36 11.34 -16.83
CA ASN A 28 -13.76 12.31 -15.90
C ASN A 28 -14.19 12.13 -14.44
N LEU A 29 -15.27 11.39 -14.19
CA LEU A 29 -15.85 11.18 -12.86
C LEU A 29 -16.13 9.68 -12.64
N PRO A 30 -15.07 8.86 -12.47
CA PRO A 30 -15.24 7.42 -12.42
C PRO A 30 -16.07 6.95 -11.22
N ALA A 31 -15.96 7.63 -10.08
CA ALA A 31 -16.72 7.26 -8.88
C ALA A 31 -18.24 7.44 -9.07
N PRO A 32 -18.77 8.63 -9.43
CA PRO A 32 -20.20 8.78 -9.71
C PRO A 32 -20.75 7.78 -10.74
N THR A 33 -20.05 7.58 -11.86
CA THR A 33 -20.51 6.66 -12.92
C THR A 33 -20.62 5.21 -12.45
N VAL A 34 -19.65 4.74 -11.66
CA VAL A 34 -19.67 3.38 -11.09
C VAL A 34 -20.78 3.24 -10.04
N TYR A 35 -21.06 4.29 -9.27
CA TYR A 35 -22.13 4.28 -8.28
C TYR A 35 -23.52 4.20 -8.93
N GLU A 36 -23.73 4.91 -10.03
CA GLU A 36 -24.94 4.80 -10.84
C GLU A 36 -25.09 3.40 -11.44
N LYS A 37 -24.01 2.84 -12.01
CA LYS A 37 -23.98 1.49 -12.59
C LYS A 37 -24.34 0.40 -11.58
N PHE A 38 -23.85 0.51 -10.34
CA PHE A 38 -24.15 -0.46 -9.28
C PHE A 38 -25.39 -0.11 -8.44
N ASN A 39 -26.09 0.98 -8.77
CA ASN A 39 -27.25 1.51 -8.05
C ASN A 39 -27.01 1.55 -6.52
N ILE A 40 -25.91 2.21 -6.14
CA ILE A 40 -25.50 2.37 -4.74
C ILE A 40 -26.24 3.58 -4.17
N GLN A 41 -27.08 3.34 -3.15
CA GLN A 41 -27.92 4.39 -2.55
C GLN A 41 -27.49 4.72 -1.11
N SER A 42 -26.63 3.91 -0.51
CA SER A 42 -26.23 4.01 0.88
C SER A 42 -24.75 3.75 1.09
N GLN A 43 -24.14 4.48 2.02
CA GLN A 43 -22.76 4.25 2.48
C GLN A 43 -22.57 2.92 3.21
N TYR A 44 -23.65 2.20 3.54
CA TYR A 44 -23.62 0.91 4.24
C TYR A 44 -23.65 -0.30 3.29
N ASP A 45 -23.71 -0.08 1.97
CA ASP A 45 -23.69 -1.16 0.97
C ASP A 45 -22.25 -1.68 0.75
N TYR A 46 -21.62 -2.20 1.81
CA TYR A 46 -20.19 -2.53 1.85
C TYR A 46 -19.72 -3.42 0.69
N GLU A 47 -20.53 -4.43 0.32
CA GLU A 47 -20.19 -5.34 -0.78
C GLU A 47 -20.20 -4.65 -2.14
N LYS A 48 -21.18 -3.78 -2.39
CA LYS A 48 -21.28 -3.01 -3.64
C LYS A 48 -20.17 -1.96 -3.71
N LEU A 49 -19.87 -1.31 -2.58
CA LEU A 49 -18.78 -0.34 -2.47
C LEU A 49 -17.40 -0.97 -2.67
N ALA A 50 -17.18 -2.16 -2.14
CA ALA A 50 -15.94 -2.91 -2.37
C ALA A 50 -15.76 -3.23 -3.86
N ARG A 51 -16.81 -3.77 -4.52
CA ARG A 51 -16.78 -4.05 -5.97
C ARG A 51 -16.56 -2.79 -6.80
N ALA A 52 -17.24 -1.70 -6.45
CA ALA A 52 -17.07 -0.41 -7.11
C ALA A 52 -15.63 0.12 -6.98
N LYS A 53 -15.03 0.00 -5.79
CA LYS A 53 -13.65 0.40 -5.54
C LYS A 53 -12.65 -0.41 -6.38
N ASP A 54 -12.86 -1.72 -6.50
CA ASP A 54 -11.99 -2.58 -7.29
C ASP A 54 -12.06 -2.25 -8.80
N GLU A 55 -13.25 -1.95 -9.35
CA GLU A 55 -13.39 -1.54 -10.76
C GLU A 55 -12.64 -0.24 -11.07
N ILE A 56 -12.64 0.72 -10.14
CA ILE A 56 -11.93 2.00 -10.29
C ILE A 56 -10.41 1.81 -10.14
N LEU A 57 -9.96 0.86 -9.31
CA LEU A 57 -8.54 0.57 -9.10
C LEU A 57 -7.89 -0.17 -10.29
N LEU A 58 -8.69 -0.85 -11.11
CA LEU A 58 -8.20 -1.79 -12.12
C LEU A 58 -7.91 -1.21 -13.51
N THR A 59 -8.08 0.08 -13.77
CA THR A 59 -7.98 0.58 -15.15
C THR A 59 -7.11 1.82 -15.31
N GLY A 60 -6.20 1.75 -16.27
CA GLY A 60 -5.40 2.89 -16.73
C GLY A 60 -4.57 2.58 -17.96
N LYS A 61 -5.18 2.72 -19.16
CA LYS A 61 -4.45 2.95 -20.41
C LYS A 61 -4.59 4.44 -20.76
N TYR A 62 -3.74 5.23 -20.11
CA TYR A 62 -3.32 6.62 -20.39
C TYR A 62 -4.23 7.54 -21.21
N GLN A 63 -4.44 8.75 -20.68
CA GLN A 63 -4.04 9.98 -21.39
C GLN A 63 -3.39 11.01 -20.45
N GLN A 64 -2.19 11.47 -20.86
CA GLN A 64 -1.36 12.59 -20.36
C GLN A 64 -0.60 12.44 -19.03
N GLN A 65 0.26 11.41 -18.96
CA GLN A 65 1.15 10.94 -17.88
C GLN A 65 0.51 9.91 -16.93
N LYS A 66 1.29 8.87 -16.60
CA LYS A 66 0.86 7.76 -15.75
C LYS A 66 0.74 8.29 -14.32
N VAL A 67 -0.40 8.11 -13.66
CA VAL A 67 -0.55 8.40 -12.22
C VAL A 67 0.57 7.73 -11.41
N ALA A 68 1.00 6.53 -11.82
CA ALA A 68 2.13 5.81 -11.22
C ALA A 68 3.45 6.61 -11.23
N ASP A 69 3.69 7.39 -12.29
CA ASP A 69 4.91 8.19 -12.47
C ASP A 69 4.80 9.50 -11.68
N VAL A 70 3.63 10.16 -11.75
CA VAL A 70 3.41 11.49 -11.15
C VAL A 70 3.16 11.44 -9.64
N LYS A 71 2.62 10.32 -9.12
CA LYS A 71 2.28 10.17 -7.68
C LYS A 71 3.50 10.38 -6.76
N LYS A 72 4.69 9.94 -7.19
CA LYS A 72 5.93 10.15 -6.42
C LYS A 72 6.29 11.63 -6.36
N PHE A 73 6.26 12.33 -7.50
CA PHE A 73 6.55 13.76 -7.57
C PHE A 73 5.58 14.60 -6.74
N ILE A 74 4.26 14.39 -6.86
CA ILE A 74 3.26 15.11 -6.06
C ILE A 74 3.49 14.88 -4.57
N ARG A 75 3.74 13.62 -4.17
CA ARG A 75 4.03 13.30 -2.77
C ARG A 75 5.26 14.08 -2.28
N ASP A 76 6.34 14.07 -3.06
CA ASP A 76 7.60 14.70 -2.67
C ASP A 76 7.47 16.25 -2.64
N ASP A 77 6.69 16.85 -3.54
CA ASP A 77 6.34 18.29 -3.53
C ASP A 77 5.50 18.67 -2.30
N LEU A 78 4.51 17.85 -1.94
CA LEU A 78 3.68 18.09 -0.75
C LEU A 78 4.47 17.94 0.55
N ILE A 79 5.41 17.00 0.61
CA ILE A 79 6.33 16.85 1.74
C ILE A 79 7.25 18.07 1.83
N THR A 80 7.82 18.50 0.70
CA THR A 80 8.73 19.66 0.64
C THR A 80 8.01 20.96 1.04
N SER A 81 6.75 21.13 0.64
CA SER A 81 5.91 22.27 1.04
C SER A 81 5.35 22.17 2.47
N LYS A 82 5.69 21.10 3.21
CA LYS A 82 5.26 20.83 4.60
C LYS A 82 3.74 20.76 4.78
N GLN A 83 3.02 20.37 3.73
CA GLN A 83 1.55 20.21 3.77
C GLN A 83 1.14 18.81 4.22
N VAL A 84 2.03 17.82 4.13
CA VAL A 84 1.79 16.43 4.51
C VAL A 84 2.97 15.83 5.27
N CYS A 85 2.74 14.74 5.99
CA CYS A 85 3.77 13.92 6.64
C CYS A 85 3.63 12.45 6.23
N ILE A 86 4.72 11.69 6.33
CA ILE A 86 4.70 10.25 6.07
C ILE A 86 4.20 9.54 7.33
N TYR A 87 3.17 8.71 7.15
CA TYR A 87 2.61 7.85 8.19
C TYR A 87 2.79 6.39 7.78
N TYR A 88 3.27 5.57 8.72
CA TYR A 88 3.49 4.14 8.53
C TYR A 88 2.55 3.35 9.42
N GLU A 89 1.89 2.34 8.85
CA GLU A 89 1.01 1.43 9.56
C GLU A 89 1.25 0.00 9.06
N LEU A 90 0.96 -0.97 9.93
CA LEU A 90 1.01 -2.37 9.54
C LEU A 90 -0.19 -2.70 8.65
N GLU A 91 0.04 -3.41 7.55
CA GLU A 91 -1.02 -3.81 6.63
C GLU A 91 -2.10 -4.65 7.32
N ASN A 92 -1.69 -5.49 8.26
CA ASN A 92 -2.56 -6.34 9.05
C ASN A 92 -2.22 -6.22 10.54
N LYS A 93 -3.19 -6.55 11.41
CA LYS A 93 -2.98 -6.60 12.86
C LYS A 93 -1.93 -7.67 13.19
N VAL A 94 -0.78 -7.23 13.69
CA VAL A 94 0.27 -8.11 14.21
C VAL A 94 0.20 -8.11 15.72
N ILE A 95 0.24 -9.29 16.34
CA ILE A 95 0.30 -9.45 17.80
C ILE A 95 1.63 -10.10 18.16
N SER A 96 2.33 -9.51 19.12
CA SER A 96 3.61 -10.01 19.63
C SER A 96 3.41 -11.28 20.47
N ARG A 97 4.50 -11.98 20.79
CA ARG A 97 4.45 -13.12 21.72
C ARG A 97 4.02 -12.74 23.14
N SER A 98 4.20 -11.48 23.56
CA SER A 98 3.73 -10.97 24.85
C SER A 98 2.24 -10.58 24.84
N GLY A 99 1.58 -10.62 23.68
CA GLY A 99 0.17 -10.24 23.52
C GLY A 99 -0.04 -8.77 23.11
N ASP A 100 1.04 -8.00 22.96
CA ASP A 100 0.96 -6.59 22.57
C ASP A 100 0.69 -6.44 21.07
N GLN A 101 -0.05 -5.40 20.69
CA GLN A 101 -0.25 -5.06 19.29
C GLN A 101 1.01 -4.41 18.71
N GLY A 102 1.49 -4.96 17.60
CA GLY A 102 2.64 -4.42 16.87
C GLY A 102 2.34 -3.04 16.28
N VAL A 103 3.40 -2.24 16.15
CA VAL A 103 3.39 -0.94 15.50
C VAL A 103 4.61 -0.82 14.60
N VAL A 104 4.57 0.07 13.61
CA VAL A 104 5.75 0.45 12.84
C VAL A 104 6.50 1.54 13.60
N ALA A 105 7.79 1.34 13.83
CA ALA A 105 8.63 2.30 14.53
C ALA A 105 9.88 2.62 13.71
N LEU A 106 10.23 3.90 13.66
CA LEU A 106 11.50 4.36 13.11
C LEU A 106 12.53 4.39 14.25
N CYS A 107 13.44 3.43 14.26
CA CYS A 107 14.39 3.23 15.36
C CYS A 107 15.75 2.75 14.85
N ASP A 108 16.82 3.14 15.54
CA ASP A 108 18.17 2.70 15.23
C ASP A 108 18.37 1.23 15.59
N HIS A 109 18.70 0.42 14.58
CA HIS A 109 18.97 -1.00 14.74
C HIS A 109 20.02 -1.47 13.74
N SER A 110 20.84 -2.45 14.14
CA SER A 110 21.62 -3.23 13.19
C SER A 110 20.68 -4.12 12.36
N PHE A 111 20.90 -4.13 11.05
CA PHE A 111 20.15 -4.91 10.08
C PHE A 111 21.09 -5.65 9.12
N ILE A 112 20.59 -6.72 8.52
CA ILE A 112 21.25 -7.40 7.41
C ILE A 112 20.68 -6.81 6.11
N ASN A 113 21.57 -6.34 5.23
CA ASN A 113 21.17 -5.73 3.96
C ASN A 113 20.92 -6.80 2.89
N TYR A 114 19.81 -7.54 2.99
CA TYR A 114 19.39 -8.44 1.91
C TYR A 114 18.89 -7.68 0.67
N GLY A 115 18.69 -6.36 0.76
CA GLY A 115 18.36 -5.49 -0.37
C GLY A 115 19.51 -5.26 -1.34
N ASN A 116 20.73 -5.71 -1.02
CA ASN A 116 21.89 -5.56 -1.90
C ASN A 116 21.74 -6.42 -3.16
N GLU A 117 21.69 -5.77 -4.34
CA GLU A 117 21.47 -6.43 -5.62
C GLU A 117 22.55 -7.45 -6.01
N SER A 118 23.83 -7.18 -5.73
CA SER A 118 24.88 -8.17 -6.04
C SER A 118 24.73 -9.42 -5.18
N TRP A 119 24.35 -9.25 -3.91
CA TRP A 119 24.11 -10.39 -3.02
C TRP A 119 22.85 -11.17 -3.38
N LYS A 120 21.77 -10.48 -3.78
CA LYS A 120 20.56 -11.14 -4.32
C LYS A 120 20.89 -11.98 -5.54
N GLU A 121 21.74 -11.48 -6.44
CA GLU A 121 22.13 -12.21 -7.64
C GLU A 121 22.94 -13.48 -7.32
N GLU A 122 23.87 -13.39 -6.36
CA GLU A 122 24.57 -14.58 -5.85
C GLU A 122 23.59 -15.60 -5.25
N ALA A 123 22.61 -15.15 -4.47
CA ALA A 123 21.59 -16.03 -3.90
C ALA A 123 20.72 -16.69 -4.99
N ARG A 124 20.35 -15.97 -6.05
CA ARG A 124 19.64 -16.53 -7.21
C ARG A 124 20.49 -17.58 -7.93
N HIS A 125 21.79 -17.32 -8.13
CA HIS A 125 22.70 -18.29 -8.73
C HIS A 125 22.80 -19.58 -7.89
N VAL A 126 22.87 -19.48 -6.57
CA VAL A 126 22.84 -20.66 -5.68
C VAL A 126 21.49 -21.39 -5.79
N LEU A 127 20.37 -20.67 -5.85
CA LEU A 127 19.04 -21.27 -5.99
C LEU A 127 18.92 -22.10 -7.28
N GLN A 128 19.54 -21.68 -8.39
CA GLN A 128 19.53 -22.44 -9.65
C GLN A 128 20.14 -23.84 -9.49
N GLN A 129 21.16 -23.97 -8.63
CA GLN A 129 21.84 -25.24 -8.36
C GLN A 129 21.14 -26.07 -7.27
N LEU A 130 20.32 -25.43 -6.44
CA LEU A 130 19.60 -26.07 -5.36
C LEU A 130 18.42 -26.91 -5.89
N ASN A 131 18.33 -28.16 -5.43
CA ASN A 131 17.15 -28.99 -5.65
C ASN A 131 16.07 -28.67 -4.61
N VAL A 132 14.98 -28.04 -5.05
CA VAL A 132 13.83 -27.67 -4.20
C VAL A 132 12.60 -28.57 -4.42
N PHE A 133 12.78 -29.68 -5.16
CA PHE A 133 11.82 -30.75 -5.45
C PHE A 133 10.54 -30.35 -6.21
N THR A 134 10.09 -29.10 -6.15
CA THR A 134 8.92 -28.60 -6.90
C THR A 134 9.16 -27.17 -7.39
N ASP A 135 8.62 -26.87 -8.57
CA ASP A 135 8.69 -25.52 -9.15
C ASP A 135 7.96 -24.49 -8.30
N LYS A 136 6.88 -24.90 -7.61
CA LYS A 136 6.18 -24.03 -6.65
C LYS A 136 7.12 -23.54 -5.55
N THR A 137 7.93 -24.42 -4.98
CA THR A 137 8.92 -24.03 -3.97
C THR A 137 9.97 -23.08 -4.54
N ARG A 138 10.40 -23.32 -5.79
CA ARG A 138 11.36 -22.44 -6.49
C ARG A 138 10.80 -21.02 -6.65
N HIS A 139 9.59 -20.89 -7.18
CA HIS A 139 8.93 -19.59 -7.35
C HIS A 139 8.73 -18.87 -6.02
N ASN A 140 8.46 -19.59 -4.93
CA ASN A 140 8.36 -18.97 -3.61
C ASN A 140 9.69 -18.37 -3.14
N PHE A 141 10.82 -19.02 -3.40
CA PHE A 141 12.14 -18.44 -3.09
C PHE A 141 12.41 -17.20 -3.92
N GLU A 142 12.17 -17.25 -5.23
CA GLU A 142 12.37 -16.12 -6.15
C GLU A 142 11.52 -14.91 -5.72
N ALA A 143 10.22 -15.13 -5.45
CA ALA A 143 9.33 -14.09 -4.95
C ALA A 143 9.80 -13.51 -3.60
N THR A 144 10.35 -14.35 -2.73
CA THR A 144 10.90 -13.90 -1.43
C THR A 144 12.16 -13.07 -1.63
N PHE A 145 13.06 -13.45 -2.54
CA PHE A 145 14.30 -12.68 -2.80
C PHE A 145 14.00 -11.28 -3.34
N ASP A 146 13.00 -11.16 -4.21
CA ASP A 146 12.59 -9.86 -4.75
C ASP A 146 11.90 -8.99 -3.69
N TRP A 147 11.10 -9.60 -2.81
CA TRP A 147 10.41 -8.91 -1.71
C TRP A 147 11.33 -8.54 -0.54
N LEU A 148 12.42 -9.29 -0.30
CA LEU A 148 13.28 -9.12 0.87
C LEU A 148 14.19 -7.90 0.72
N TYR A 149 14.24 -7.05 1.76
CA TYR A 149 15.12 -5.87 1.84
C TYR A 149 15.91 -5.91 3.15
N GLU A 150 16.06 -4.78 3.85
CA GLU A 150 16.71 -4.73 5.15
C GLU A 150 15.94 -5.54 6.20
N HIS A 151 16.61 -6.49 6.83
CA HIS A 151 16.04 -7.29 7.91
C HIS A 151 16.72 -6.97 9.24
N THR A 152 15.95 -6.47 10.20
CA THR A 152 16.43 -6.11 11.52
C THR A 152 16.87 -7.35 12.32
N CYS A 153 18.17 -7.46 12.61
CA CYS A 153 18.75 -8.62 13.29
C CYS A 153 19.15 -8.37 14.75
N SER A 154 19.21 -7.10 15.18
CA SER A 154 19.52 -6.73 16.57
C SER A 154 18.27 -6.77 17.46
N ARG A 155 18.42 -7.21 18.71
CA ARG A 155 17.36 -7.22 19.74
C ARG A 155 17.94 -6.81 21.08
N SER A 156 17.18 -6.05 21.87
CA SER A 156 17.57 -5.58 23.21
C SER A 156 17.14 -6.51 24.34
N TYR A 157 16.17 -7.39 24.10
CA TYR A 157 15.60 -8.31 25.08
C TYR A 157 15.48 -9.73 24.51
N GLY A 158 15.72 -10.72 25.36
CA GLY A 158 15.69 -12.14 25.03
C GLY A 158 17.01 -12.86 25.28
N LEU A 159 17.01 -14.17 25.10
CA LEU A 159 18.22 -15.00 25.13
C LEU A 159 18.85 -15.06 23.74
N GLY A 160 20.18 -15.06 23.66
CA GLY A 160 20.91 -15.16 22.39
C GLY A 160 22.38 -14.79 22.50
N THR A 161 23.01 -14.60 21.34
CA THR A 161 24.41 -14.17 21.22
C THR A 161 24.45 -12.66 21.00
N ARG A 162 25.32 -11.96 21.73
CA ARG A 162 25.52 -10.51 21.54
C ARG A 162 26.21 -10.28 20.19
N LEU A 163 25.75 -9.25 19.48
CA LEU A 163 26.52 -8.72 18.35
C LEU A 163 27.86 -8.20 18.89
N PRO A 164 28.99 -8.57 18.26
CA PRO A 164 30.31 -8.16 18.69
C PRO A 164 30.53 -6.64 18.55
#